data_AF-A0AAU6HNW4-F1
#
_entry.id   AF-A0AAU6HNW4-F1
#
_cell.length_a   1.000
_cell.length_b   1.000
_cell.length_c   1.000
_cell.angle_alpha   90.00
_cell.angle_beta   90.00
_cell.angle_gamma   90.00
#
_symmetry.space_group_name_H-M   'P 1'
#
loop_
_entity.id
_entity.type
_entity.pdbx_description
1 polymer ?
#
loop_
_entity_poly.entity_id
_entity_poly.type
_entity_poly.pdbx_seq_one_letter_code
_entity_poly.pdbx_strand_id
1 'polypeptide(L)' 'MTTPYFLAGLVLAAAAITWAVRLAPRRITAEQTTVDEVPVGGELCEMAYCGACRREQYSAMHEDGSHTCWTCRTTTAGDQ' A
#
# COMPACT_ATOMS: atom_id res chain seq x y z
N MET A 1 48.16 -16.50 -13.91
CA MET A 1 48.18 -16.17 -12.47
C MET A 1 47.21 -15.02 -12.25
N THR A 2 45.95 -15.32 -11.95
CA THR A 2 44.96 -14.31 -11.55
C THR A 2 45.28 -13.90 -10.12
N THR A 3 45.67 -12.64 -9.95
CA THR A 3 46.13 -12.08 -8.68
C THR A 3 44.98 -12.12 -7.65
N PRO A 4 45.20 -12.62 -6.43
CA PRO A 4 44.16 -12.76 -5.40
C PRO A 4 43.52 -11.42 -5.00
N TYR A 5 44.25 -10.32 -5.21
CA TYR A 5 43.78 -8.96 -5.01
C TYR A 5 42.62 -8.57 -5.93
N PHE A 6 42.53 -9.18 -7.13
CA PHE A 6 41.47 -8.88 -8.08
C PHE A 6 40.13 -9.45 -7.62
N LEU A 7 40.14 -10.66 -7.06
CA LEU A 7 38.96 -11.29 -6.47
C LEU A 7 38.50 -10.55 -5.21
N ALA A 8 39.45 -10.14 -4.35
CA ALA A 8 39.14 -9.36 -3.16
C ALA A 8 38.50 -8.00 -3.50
N GLY A 9 39.00 -7.31 -4.52
CA GLY A 9 38.43 -6.05 -5.01
C GLY A 9 36.99 -6.22 -5.53
N LEU A 10 36.72 -7.33 -6.23
CA LEU A 10 35.40 -7.63 -6.78
C LEU A 10 34.36 -7.89 -5.67
N VAL A 11 34.75 -8.60 -4.62
CA VAL A 11 33.88 -8.85 -3.45
C VAL A 11 33.56 -7.56 -2.70
N LEU A 12 34.56 -6.70 -2.51
CA LEU A 12 34.37 -5.40 -1.85
C LEU A 12 33.46 -4.48 -2.67
N ALA A 13 33.64 -4.44 -3.99
CA ALA A 13 32.77 -3.66 -4.87
C ALA A 13 31.32 -4.16 -4.82
N ALA A 14 31.11 -5.49 -4.86
CA ALA A 14 29.77 -6.07 -4.77
C ALA A 14 29.08 -5.76 -3.41
N ALA A 15 29.84 -5.83 -2.31
CA ALA A 15 29.36 -5.48 -0.98
C ALA A 15 29.01 -3.99 -0.87
N ALA A 16 29.83 -3.10 -1.44
CA ALA A 16 29.55 -1.66 -1.46
C ALA A 16 28.30 -1.33 -2.28
N ILE A 17 28.09 -1.97 -3.43
CA ILE A 17 26.90 -1.78 -4.26
C ILE A 17 25.65 -2.26 -3.54
N THR A 18 25.69 -3.44 -2.90
CA THR A 18 24.53 -3.95 -2.14
C THR A 18 24.20 -3.07 -0.94
N TRP A 19 25.22 -2.54 -0.25
CA TRP A 19 25.02 -1.61 0.85
C TRP A 19 24.45 -0.28 0.37
N ALA A 20 24.95 0.26 -0.74
CA ALA A 20 24.44 1.46 -1.38
C ALA A 20 22.98 1.31 -1.86
N VAL A 21 22.60 0.16 -2.43
CA VAL A 21 21.20 -0.11 -2.82
C VAL A 21 20.27 -0.21 -1.61
N ARG A 22 20.75 -0.77 -0.48
CA ARG A 22 19.97 -0.83 0.76
C ARG A 22 19.79 0.54 1.42
N LEU A 23 20.82 1.38 1.37
CA LEU A 23 20.83 2.69 2.00
C LEU A 23 20.35 3.81 1.11
N ALA A 24 20.33 3.61 -0.21
CA ALA A 24 19.67 4.52 -1.12
C ALA A 24 18.23 4.64 -0.61
N PRO A 25 17.82 5.80 -0.07
CA PRO A 25 16.43 6.00 0.21
C PRO A 25 15.74 5.78 -1.12
N ARG A 26 14.83 4.81 -1.17
CA ARG A 26 13.88 4.72 -2.27
C ARG A 26 13.15 6.05 -2.23
N ARG A 27 13.67 7.03 -2.97
CA ARG A 27 12.84 8.06 -3.56
C ARG A 27 12.01 7.28 -4.55
N ILE A 28 11.00 6.59 -4.03
CA ILE A 28 9.75 6.40 -4.73
C ILE A 28 9.45 7.83 -5.13
N THR A 29 9.74 8.14 -6.40
CA THR A 29 9.03 9.19 -7.08
C THR A 29 7.59 8.80 -6.77
N ALA A 30 7.00 9.49 -5.81
CA ALA A 30 5.57 9.59 -5.74
C ALA A 30 5.22 10.31 -7.04
N GLU A 31 5.24 9.55 -8.15
CA GLU A 31 4.08 9.56 -9.01
C GLU A 31 2.96 9.35 -8.01
N GLN A 32 2.35 10.46 -7.61
CA GLN A 32 1.04 10.42 -7.04
C GLN A 32 0.28 9.60 -8.06
N THR A 33 0.12 8.30 -7.78
CA THR A 33 -1.02 7.57 -8.27
C THR A 33 -2.15 8.47 -7.87
N THR A 34 -2.63 9.23 -8.84
CA THR A 34 -3.90 9.89 -8.79
C THR A 34 -4.83 8.77 -8.38
N VAL A 35 -5.14 8.72 -7.09
CA VAL A 35 -6.34 8.08 -6.58
C VAL A 35 -7.45 8.98 -7.09
N ASP A 36 -7.62 8.95 -8.40
CA ASP A 36 -8.63 9.67 -9.16
C ASP A 36 -9.11 8.73 -10.27
N GLU A 37 -9.25 7.47 -9.91
CA GLU A 37 -10.33 6.69 -10.45
C GLU A 37 -11.20 6.33 -9.26
N VAL A 38 -12.07 7.29 -8.91
CA VAL A 38 -13.28 7.01 -8.15
C VAL A 38 -13.91 5.80 -8.84
N PRO A 39 -14.15 4.68 -8.13
CA PRO A 39 -14.79 3.53 -8.75
C PRO A 39 -16.06 4.04 -9.44
N VAL A 40 -16.21 3.72 -10.73
CA VAL A 40 -17.37 4.10 -11.52
C VAL A 40 -18.59 3.41 -10.90
N GLY A 41 -19.25 4.16 -10.01
CA GLY A 41 -20.29 3.72 -9.09
C GLY A 41 -20.20 4.64 -7.87
N GLY A 42 -21.05 5.67 -7.83
CA GLY A 42 -21.00 6.81 -6.89
C GLY A 42 -21.26 6.48 -5.41
N GLU A 43 -20.65 5.42 -4.90
CA GLU A 43 -20.67 5.05 -3.49
C GLU A 43 -19.78 6.05 -2.73
N LEU A 44 -20.41 6.91 -1.92
CA LEU A 44 -19.68 7.88 -1.10
C LEU A 44 -18.75 7.12 -0.15
N CYS A 45 -17.47 7.51 -0.11
CA CYS A 45 -16.51 6.88 0.78
C CYS A 45 -16.43 7.66 2.10
N GLU A 46 -16.82 7.04 3.21
CA GLU A 46 -16.79 7.66 4.54
C GLU A 46 -16.16 6.73 5.58
N MET A 47 -15.64 7.33 6.67
CA MET A 47 -15.23 6.60 7.86
C MET A 47 -16.46 6.14 8.63
N ALA A 48 -16.68 4.82 8.67
CA ALA A 48 -17.75 4.20 9.44
C ALA A 48 -17.21 3.08 10.33
N TYR A 49 -17.86 2.85 11.47
CA TYR A 49 -17.49 1.74 12.33
C TYR A 49 -17.86 0.40 11.67
N CYS A 50 -16.90 -0.53 11.64
CA CYS A 50 -17.13 -1.87 11.16
C CYS A 50 -17.16 -2.85 12.33
N GLY A 51 -18.32 -3.49 12.57
CA GLY A 51 -18.48 -4.48 13.64
C GLY A 51 -17.56 -5.70 13.50
N ALA A 52 -17.29 -6.15 12.27
CA ALA A 52 -16.39 -7.26 12.01
C ALA A 52 -14.92 -6.91 12.31
N CYS A 53 -14.48 -5.70 11.93
CA CYS A 53 -13.12 -5.23 12.22
C CYS A 53 -12.97 -4.67 13.64
N ARG A 54 -14.09 -4.39 14.32
CA ARG A 54 -14.19 -3.71 15.62
C ARG A 54 -13.43 -2.37 15.67
N ARG A 55 -13.38 -1.65 14.56
CA ARG A 55 -12.70 -0.35 14.41
C ARG A 55 -13.35 0.49 13.32
N GLU A 56 -13.10 1.80 13.37
CA GLU A 56 -13.46 2.73 12.29
C GLU A 56 -12.61 2.47 11.06
N GLN A 57 -13.27 2.43 9.91
CA GLN A 57 -12.68 2.08 8.63
C GLN A 57 -13.37 2.83 7.50
N TYR A 58 -12.63 3.07 6.43
CA TYR A 58 -13.23 3.47 5.17
C TYR A 58 -14.23 2.41 4.71
N SER A 59 -15.44 2.89 4.44
CA SER A 59 -16.56 2.10 3.99
C SER A 59 -17.20 2.78 2.80
N ALA A 60 -17.70 1.97 1.86
CA ALA A 60 -18.55 2.45 0.78
C ALA A 60 -19.95 2.63 1.34
N MET A 61 -20.47 3.84 1.29
CA MET A 61 -21.81 4.19 1.75
C MET A 61 -22.80 3.99 0.61
N HIS A 62 -23.90 3.32 0.92
CA HIS A 62 -25.01 3.06 0.01
C HIS A 62 -26.15 4.03 0.28
N GLU A 63 -27.03 4.23 -0.71
CA GLU A 63 -28.17 5.16 -0.59
C GLU A 63 -29.20 4.75 0.47
N ASP A 64 -29.25 3.47 0.84
CA ASP A 64 -30.12 2.90 1.88
C ASP A 64 -29.54 3.05 3.30
N GLY A 65 -28.44 3.78 3.46
CA GLY A 65 -27.74 3.94 4.73
C GLY A 65 -26.91 2.73 5.15
N SER A 66 -26.91 1.65 4.36
CA SER A 66 -25.97 0.55 4.55
C SER A 66 -24.56 0.98 4.17
N HIS A 67 -23.55 0.31 4.74
CA HIS A 67 -22.16 0.59 4.41
C HIS A 67 -21.34 -0.69 4.31
N THR A 68 -20.43 -0.72 3.33
CA THR A 68 -19.55 -1.87 3.08
C THR A 68 -18.11 -1.54 3.44
N CYS A 69 -17.58 -2.21 4.46
CA CYS A 69 -16.20 -1.99 4.89
C CYS A 69 -15.21 -2.43 3.80
N TRP A 70 -14.29 -1.55 3.42
CA TRP A 70 -13.31 -1.87 2.38
C TRP A 70 -12.30 -2.93 2.79
N THR A 71 -12.00 -3.04 4.08
CA THR A 71 -11.01 -4.00 4.60
C THR A 71 -11.56 -5.42 4.63
N CYS A 72 -12.74 -5.64 5.21
CA CYS A 72 -13.29 -6.98 5.43
C CYS A 72 -14.44 -7.34 4.49
N ARG A 73 -14.88 -6.39 3.64
CA ARG A 73 -16.02 -6.54 2.71
C ARG A 73 -17.34 -6.92 3.39
N THR A 74 -17.44 -6.73 4.70
CA THR A 74 -18.71 -6.89 5.43
C THR A 74 -19.56 -5.66 5.17
N THR A 75 -20.78 -5.90 4.70
CA THR A 75 -21.83 -4.90 4.55
C THR A 75 -22.69 -4.91 5.81
N THR A 76 -22.81 -3.76 6.47
CA THR A 76 -23.80 -3.56 7.53
C THR A 76 -25.18 -3.53 6.87
N ALA A 77 -26.18 -4.22 7.40
CA ALA A 77 -27.55 -4.07 6.89
C ALA A 77 -28.00 -2.62 7.15
N GLY A 78 -28.44 -1.91 6.12
CA GLY A 78 -29.02 -0.57 6.26
C GLY A 78 -30.33 -0.63 7.04
N ASP A 79 -30.72 0.50 7.63
CA ASP A 79 -31.98 0.65 8.35
C ASP A 79 -33.14 0.74 7.33
N GLN A 80 -33.50 -0.38 6.70
CA GLN A 80 -34.70 -0.53 5.86
C GLN A 80 -35.96 -0.67 6.70
#